data_AF-A0A087TEZ9-F1
#
_entry.id   AF-A0A087TEZ9-F1
#
_cell.length_a   1.000
_cell.length_b   1.000
_cell.length_c   1.000
_cell.angle_alpha   90.00
_cell.angle_beta   90.00
_cell.angle_gamma   90.00
#
_symmetry.space_group_name_H-M   'P 1'
#
loop_
_entity.id
_entity.type
_entity.pdbx_description
1 polymer ?
#
loop_
_entity_poly.entity_id
_entity_poly.type
_entity_poly.pdbx_seq_one_letter_code
_entity_poly.pdbx_strand_id
1 'polypeptide(L)'
;MQTTCLFEYYHPIEIDPNLTKMQKIPYMIEWYTKSLNLMPKSGIKKDQVPEMVESSNVQLRDGCDAVFKSLYQHNVPLLIFSAGIGDLLKEVLRQQNMLYPNMKIIANFMRFDEKDKLAG
;
A
#
# COMPACT_ATOMS: atom_id res chain seq x y z
N MET A 1 -2.91 -3.15 -18.05
CA MET A 1 -2.25 -2.71 -19.30
C MET A 1 -1.38 -1.47 -19.06
N GLN A 2 -1.92 -0.29 -18.67
CA GLN A 2 -1.10 0.91 -18.46
C GLN A 2 -0.19 0.86 -17.21
N THR A 3 -0.67 0.34 -16.08
CA THR A 3 0.14 0.17 -14.86
C THR A 3 1.27 -0.83 -15.03
N THR A 4 1.05 -1.89 -15.81
CA THR A 4 2.06 -2.89 -16.18
C THR A 4 3.22 -2.23 -16.94
N CYS A 5 2.93 -1.40 -17.95
CA CYS A 5 3.97 -0.68 -18.69
C CYS A 5 4.77 0.30 -17.81
N LEU A 6 4.11 0.95 -16.83
CA LEU A 6 4.83 1.78 -15.85
C LEU A 6 5.78 0.93 -15.01
N PHE A 7 5.31 -0.22 -14.51
CA PHE A 7 6.16 -1.13 -13.74
C PHE A 7 7.37 -1.63 -14.55
N GLU A 8 7.15 -2.09 -15.77
CA GLU A 8 8.21 -2.59 -16.67
C GLU A 8 9.30 -1.55 -16.95
N TYR A 9 8.93 -0.26 -16.99
CA TYR A 9 9.88 0.83 -17.20
C TYR A 9 10.61 1.26 -15.91
N TYR A 10 9.87 1.49 -14.82
CA TYR A 10 10.44 2.11 -13.61
C TYR A 10 11.07 1.11 -12.64
N HIS A 11 10.59 -0.14 -12.61
CA HIS A 11 11.11 -1.14 -11.68
C HIS A 11 12.59 -1.49 -11.93
N PRO A 12 13.07 -1.66 -13.18
CA PRO A 12 14.50 -1.83 -13.44
C PRO A 12 15.35 -0.68 -12.90
N ILE A 13 14.87 0.56 -12.96
CA ILE A 13 15.55 1.76 -12.46
C ILE A 13 15.58 1.75 -10.92
N GLU A 14 14.48 1.34 -10.27
CA GLU A 14 14.39 1.20 -8.81
C GLU A 14 15.46 0.25 -8.27
N ILE A 15 15.64 -0.90 -8.91
CA ILE A 15 16.55 -1.96 -8.44
C ILE A 15 17.97 -1.85 -9.00
N ASP A 16 18.25 -0.92 -9.93
CA ASP A 16 19.56 -0.78 -10.59
C ASP A 16 20.69 -0.51 -9.57
N PRO A 17 21.67 -1.41 -9.40
CA PRO A 17 22.75 -1.21 -8.44
C PRO A 17 23.73 -0.09 -8.83
N ASN A 18 23.73 0.35 -10.10
CA ASN A 18 24.66 1.35 -10.62
C ASN A 18 24.15 2.79 -10.41
N LEU A 19 22.87 2.97 -10.11
CA LEU A 19 22.28 4.27 -9.84
C LEU A 19 22.28 4.57 -8.33
N THR A 20 22.74 5.76 -7.98
CA THR A 20 22.65 6.26 -6.61
C THR A 20 21.19 6.52 -6.23
N LYS A 21 20.90 6.51 -4.92
CA LYS A 21 19.58 6.89 -4.41
C LYS A 21 19.12 8.26 -4.93
N MET A 22 20.02 9.25 -4.97
CA MET A 22 19.72 10.59 -5.45
C MET A 22 19.29 10.62 -6.92
N GLN A 23 19.93 9.80 -7.77
CA GLN A 23 19.55 9.67 -9.17
C GLN A 23 18.19 8.96 -9.33
N LYS A 24 17.86 8.00 -8.45
CA LYS A 24 16.60 7.26 -8.50
C LYS A 24 15.38 8.06 -8.01
N ILE A 25 15.57 8.96 -7.04
CA ILE A 25 14.47 9.76 -6.44
C ILE A 25 13.55 10.41 -7.48
N PRO A 26 14.02 11.18 -8.48
CA PRO A 26 13.13 11.81 -9.45
C PRO A 26 12.30 10.79 -10.25
N TYR A 27 12.88 9.64 -10.61
CA TYR A 27 12.14 8.56 -11.29
C TYR A 27 11.06 7.94 -10.40
N MET A 28 11.34 7.75 -9.11
CA MET A 28 10.34 7.21 -8.17
C MET A 28 9.19 8.18 -7.94
N ILE A 29 9.47 9.50 -7.87
CA ILE A 29 8.44 10.54 -7.81
C ILE A 29 7.57 10.51 -9.06
N GLU A 30 8.19 10.42 -10.24
CA GLU A 30 7.48 10.37 -11.51
C GLU A 30 6.62 9.11 -11.63
N TRP A 31 7.18 7.94 -11.30
CA TRP A 31 6.46 6.67 -11.31
C TRP A 31 5.25 6.70 -10.39
N TYR A 32 5.44 7.16 -9.15
CA TYR A 32 4.38 7.25 -8.17
C TYR A 32 3.28 8.21 -8.64
N THR A 33 3.67 9.39 -9.12
CA THR A 33 2.74 10.41 -9.65
C THR A 33 1.92 9.88 -10.83
N LYS A 34 2.56 9.23 -11.80
CA LYS A 34 1.87 8.61 -12.95
C LYS A 34 0.91 7.52 -12.50
N SER A 35 1.31 6.68 -11.54
CA SER A 35 0.47 5.62 -10.99
C SER A 35 -0.76 6.17 -10.27
N LEU A 36 -0.57 7.20 -9.43
CA LEU A 36 -1.67 7.91 -8.76
C LEU A 36 -2.66 8.54 -9.75
N ASN A 37 -2.16 9.16 -10.82
CA ASN A 37 -3.01 9.76 -11.85
C ASN A 37 -3.85 8.74 -12.64
N LEU A 38 -3.52 7.45 -12.57
CA LEU A 38 -4.33 6.37 -13.13
C LEU A 38 -5.41 5.88 -12.15
N MET A 39 -5.24 6.08 -10.84
CA MET A 39 -6.18 5.57 -9.84
C MET A 39 -7.62 6.06 -10.04
N PRO A 40 -7.91 7.36 -10.30
CA PRO A 40 -9.28 7.80 -10.56
C PRO A 40 -9.92 7.20 -11.81
N LYS A 41 -9.10 6.75 -12.77
CA LYS A 41 -9.57 6.14 -14.03
C LYS A 41 -9.97 4.68 -13.86
N SER A 42 -9.63 4.06 -12.72
CA SER A 42 -9.97 2.66 -12.43
C SER A 42 -11.46 2.43 -12.18
N GLY A 43 -12.19 3.47 -11.76
CA GLY A 43 -13.60 3.36 -11.39
C GLY A 43 -13.86 2.62 -10.07
N ILE A 44 -12.82 2.36 -9.28
CA ILE A 44 -12.92 1.70 -7.97
C ILE A 44 -13.86 2.51 -7.06
N LYS A 45 -14.76 1.79 -6.40
CA LYS A 45 -15.60 2.32 -5.32
C LYS A 45 -15.08 1.86 -3.96
N LYS A 46 -15.40 2.65 -2.93
CA LYS A 46 -14.97 2.40 -1.55
C LYS A 46 -15.42 1.05 -0.99
N ASP A 47 -16.62 0.61 -1.33
CA ASP A 47 -17.20 -0.67 -0.91
C ASP A 47 -16.55 -1.89 -1.56
N GLN A 48 -15.78 -1.72 -2.63
CA GLN A 48 -15.07 -2.79 -3.32
C GLN A 48 -13.72 -3.13 -2.67
N VAL A 49 -13.20 -2.29 -1.77
CA VAL A 49 -11.88 -2.47 -1.13
C VAL A 49 -11.77 -3.83 -0.40
N PRO A 50 -12.77 -4.29 0.38
CA PRO A 50 -12.72 -5.61 0.99
C PRO A 50 -12.63 -6.76 -0.02
N GLU A 51 -13.45 -6.72 -1.07
CA GLU A 51 -13.48 -7.73 -2.13
C GLU A 51 -12.15 -7.76 -2.92
N MET A 52 -11.55 -6.60 -3.17
CA MET A 52 -10.24 -6.49 -3.80
C MET A 52 -9.14 -7.18 -2.98
N VAL A 53 -9.19 -7.06 -1.65
CA VAL A 53 -8.24 -7.73 -0.76
C VAL A 53 -8.48 -9.24 -0.75
N GLU A 54 -9.74 -9.66 -0.62
CA GLU A 54 -10.15 -11.07 -0.57
C GLU A 54 -9.81 -11.82 -1.87
N SER A 55 -9.95 -11.18 -3.03
CA SER A 55 -9.64 -11.74 -4.35
C SER A 55 -8.15 -11.67 -4.72
N SER A 56 -7.30 -11.10 -3.86
CA SER A 56 -5.86 -10.94 -4.13
C SER A 56 -5.02 -12.10 -3.60
N ASN A 57 -3.80 -12.22 -4.11
CA ASN A 57 -2.80 -13.18 -3.61
C ASN A 57 -1.94 -12.59 -2.47
N VAL A 58 -2.44 -11.59 -1.74
CA VAL A 58 -1.67 -10.94 -0.67
C VAL A 58 -1.45 -11.90 0.50
N GLN A 59 -0.22 -11.95 0.99
CA GLN A 59 0.16 -12.77 2.13
C GLN A 59 1.08 -11.98 3.07
N LEU A 60 0.86 -12.17 4.37
CA LEU A 60 1.80 -11.71 5.39
C LEU A 60 2.91 -12.75 5.53
N ARG A 61 4.10 -12.31 5.95
CA ARG A 61 5.21 -13.22 6.21
C ARG A 61 4.89 -14.13 7.40
N ASP A 62 5.42 -15.34 7.37
CA ASP A 62 5.29 -16.29 8.48
C ASP A 62 5.76 -15.68 9.81
N GLY A 63 4.98 -15.90 10.87
CA GLY A 63 5.25 -15.39 12.22
C GLY A 63 4.91 -13.92 12.44
N CYS A 64 4.39 -13.21 11.44
CA CYS A 64 3.98 -11.80 11.58
C CYS A 64 2.88 -11.61 12.63
N ASP A 65 1.97 -12.58 12.77
CA ASP A 65 0.92 -12.64 13.79
C ASP A 65 1.48 -12.69 15.21
N ALA A 66 2.48 -13.54 15.44
CA ALA A 66 3.14 -13.68 16.73
C ALA A 66 3.86 -12.39 17.14
N VAL A 67 4.54 -11.74 16.20
CA VAL A 67 5.21 -10.44 16.44
C VAL A 67 4.19 -9.38 16.81
N PHE A 68 3.14 -9.21 16.02
CA PHE A 68 2.12 -8.17 16.26
C PHE A 68 1.38 -8.38 17.58
N LYS A 69 1.00 -9.63 17.88
CA LYS A 69 0.37 -10.01 19.15
C LYS A 69 1.28 -9.74 20.33
N SER A 70 2.56 -10.11 20.24
CA SER A 70 3.54 -9.89 21.32
C SER A 70 3.72 -8.39 21.61
N LEU A 71 3.87 -7.57 20.57
CA LEU A 71 3.98 -6.11 20.72
C LEU A 71 2.73 -5.52 21.39
N TYR A 72 1.54 -5.98 20.99
CA TYR A 72 0.28 -5.56 21.61
C TYR A 72 0.19 -5.95 23.09
N GLN A 73 0.50 -7.20 23.43
CA GLN A 73 0.46 -7.71 24.81
C GLN A 73 1.42 -6.97 25.76
N HIS A 74 2.56 -6.51 25.24
CA HIS A 74 3.54 -5.76 26.00
C HIS A 74 3.35 -4.24 25.90
N ASN A 75 2.22 -3.77 25.34
CA ASN A 75 1.91 -2.35 25.15
C ASN A 75 3.00 -1.57 24.38
N VAL A 76 3.70 -2.23 23.46
CA VAL A 76 4.73 -1.60 22.63
C VAL A 76 4.07 -0.90 21.44
N PRO A 77 4.23 0.42 21.26
CA PRO A 77 3.69 1.10 20.09
C PRO A 77 4.32 0.58 18.80
N LEU A 78 3.50 0.23 17.80
CA LEU A 78 3.97 -0.20 16.49
C LEU A 78 3.64 0.84 15.44
N LEU A 79 4.65 1.40 14.77
CA LEU A 79 4.48 2.25 13.60
C LEU A 79 4.71 1.44 12.32
N ILE A 80 3.66 1.28 11.51
CA ILE A 80 3.76 0.80 10.15
C ILE A 80 3.86 2.02 9.23
N PHE A 81 5.05 2.25 8.67
CA PHE A 81 5.29 3.34 7.73
C PHE A 81 5.43 2.77 6.31
N SER A 82 4.43 3.02 5.47
CA SER A 82 4.33 2.44 4.13
C SER A 82 4.27 3.52 3.06
N ALA A 83 5.02 3.33 1.97
CA ALA A 83 4.87 4.14 0.75
C ALA A 83 3.69 3.66 -0.13
N GLY A 84 3.03 2.56 0.24
CA GLY A 84 1.89 1.99 -0.49
C GLY A 84 0.54 2.59 -0.07
N ILE A 85 -0.53 1.87 -0.43
CA ILE A 85 -1.92 2.28 -0.20
C ILE A 85 -2.39 1.84 1.20
N GLY A 86 -2.69 2.81 2.06
CA GLY A 86 -3.02 2.61 3.47
C GLY A 86 -4.34 1.89 3.71
N ASP A 87 -5.36 2.15 2.90
CA ASP A 87 -6.68 1.51 3.02
C ASP A 87 -6.60 0.00 2.73
N LEU A 88 -5.87 -0.39 1.68
CA LEU A 88 -5.62 -1.80 1.38
C LEU A 88 -4.80 -2.46 2.48
N LEU A 89 -3.75 -1.81 2.99
CA LEU A 89 -2.95 -2.33 4.10
C LEU A 89 -3.81 -2.56 5.35
N LYS A 90 -4.64 -1.57 5.72
CA LYS A 90 -5.56 -1.68 6.85
C LYS A 90 -6.54 -2.82 6.65
N GLU A 91 -7.09 -2.95 5.46
CA GLU A 91 -8.06 -3.99 5.14
C GLU A 91 -7.44 -5.39 5.19
N VAL A 92 -6.21 -5.56 4.69
CA VAL A 92 -5.43 -6.81 4.85
C VAL A 92 -5.27 -7.16 6.33
N LEU A 93 -4.80 -6.22 7.16
CA LEU A 93 -4.63 -6.47 8.60
C LEU A 93 -5.96 -6.77 9.30
N ARG A 94 -7.04 -6.12 8.88
CA ARG A 94 -8.39 -6.34 9.43
C ARG A 94 -8.89 -7.75 9.11
N GLN A 95 -8.84 -8.16 7.84
CA GLN A 95 -9.31 -9.49 7.42
C GLN A 95 -8.50 -10.62 8.05
N GLN A 96 -7.21 -10.38 8.33
CA GLN A 96 -6.33 -11.34 9.02
C GLN A 96 -6.43 -11.30 10.55
N ASN A 97 -7.33 -10.50 11.14
CA ASN A 97 -7.47 -10.29 12.60
C ASN A 97 -6.16 -9.83 13.28
N MET A 98 -5.37 -9.02 12.58
CA MET A 98 -4.04 -8.58 12.97
C MET A 98 -3.91 -7.06 13.13
N LEU A 99 -5.02 -6.32 13.03
CA LEU A 99 -5.04 -4.88 13.28
C LEU A 99 -5.27 -4.59 14.76
N TYR A 100 -4.19 -4.35 15.50
CA TYR A 100 -4.23 -4.10 16.94
C TYR A 100 -4.28 -2.60 17.29
N PRO A 101 -4.89 -2.20 18.43
CA PRO A 101 -4.99 -0.79 18.83
C PRO A 101 -3.67 -0.05 19.07
N ASN A 102 -2.57 -0.76 19.36
CA ASN A 102 -1.23 -0.17 19.53
C ASN A 102 -0.55 0.17 18.20
N MET A 103 -1.19 -0.11 17.07
CA MET A 103 -0.65 0.14 15.74
C MET A 103 -1.03 1.52 15.21
N LYS A 104 -0.04 2.26 14.72
CA LYS A 104 -0.22 3.46 13.91
C LYS A 104 0.24 3.18 12.50
N ILE A 105 -0.60 3.52 11.52
CA ILE A 105 -0.27 3.36 10.09
C ILE A 105 -0.10 4.76 9.49
N ILE A 106 1.07 5.03 8.94
CA ILE A 106 1.34 6.20 8.11
C ILE A 106 1.57 5.69 6.69
N ALA A 107 0.68 6.07 5.77
CA ALA A 107 0.67 5.61 4.39
C ALA A 107 -0.08 6.60 3.50
N ASN A 108 -0.14 6.31 2.20
CA ASN A 108 -0.96 7.06 1.26
C ASN A 108 -2.39 6.51 1.31
N PHE A 109 -3.35 7.30 1.80
CA PHE A 109 -4.75 6.89 1.90
C PHE A 109 -5.55 7.38 0.70
N MET A 110 -6.43 6.51 0.20
CA MET A 110 -7.34 6.78 -0.89
C MET A 110 -8.32 7.87 -0.50
N ARG A 111 -8.54 8.81 -1.41
CA ARG A 111 -9.57 9.84 -1.31
C ARG A 111 -10.73 9.46 -2.23
N PHE A 112 -11.91 9.29 -1.65
CA PHE A 112 -13.15 9.04 -2.39
C PHE A 112 -13.96 10.33 -2.54
N ASP A 113 -14.70 10.45 -3.64
CA ASP A 113 -15.64 11.55 -3.88
C ASP A 113 -17.00 11.31 -3.17
N GLU A 114 -17.95 12.24 -3.36
CA GLU A 114 -19.30 12.16 -2.77
C GLU A 114 -20.12 10.95 -3.23
N LYS A 115 -19.69 10.27 -4.30
CA LYS A 115 -20.33 9.06 -4.85
C LYS A 115 -19.53 7.80 -4.50
N ASP A 116 -18.66 7.89 -3.50
CA ASP A 116 -17.74 6.84 -3.06
C ASP A 116 -16.80 6.32 -4.17
N LYS A 117 -16.55 7.11 -5.22
CA LYS A 117 -15.60 6.74 -6.28
C LYS A 117 -14.21 7.26 -5.96
N LEU A 118 -13.20 6.45 -6.24
CA LEU A 118 -11.80 6.81 -6.04
C LEU A 118 -11.44 8.05 -6.87
N ALA A 119 -10.93 9.08 -6.19
CA ALA A 119 -10.64 10.40 -6.76
C ALA A 119 -9.19 10.87 -6.53
N GLY A 120 -8.39 10.12 -5.77
CA GLY A 120 -6.97 10.42 -5.53
C GLY A 120 -6.33 9.48 -4.53
#